data_AF-A0A1G3X2N7-F1
#
_entry.id   AF-A0A1G3X2N7-F1
#
_cell.length_a   1.000
_cell.length_b   1.000
_cell.length_c   1.000
_cell.angle_alpha   90.00
_cell.angle_beta   90.00
_cell.angle_gamma   90.00
#
_symmetry.space_group_name_H-M   'P 1'
#
loop_
_entity.id
_entity.type
_entity.pdbx_description
1 polymer ?
#
loop_
_entity_poly.entity_id
_entity_poly.type
_entity_poly.pdbx_seq_one_letter_code
_entity_poly.pdbx_strand_id
1 'polypeptide(L)'
;MSEKEKLIQMLETNEEIQRYKRIESLINDNKEISQKFNELKRVQKQLVNAKHIGKQEAILTFQAQYDAIYEAIESYPLMADYLALQGDINEMVQSIVSIIEEGLEKEFEK
;
A
#
# COMPACT_ATOMS: atom_id res chain seq x y z
N MET A 1 -25.69 -5.28 -16.26
CA MET A 1 -24.78 -5.04 -15.13
C MET A 1 -24.74 -6.32 -14.31
N SER A 2 -23.61 -7.01 -14.29
CA SER A 2 -23.36 -8.22 -13.51
C SER A 2 -23.26 -7.91 -12.01
N GLU A 3 -23.43 -8.92 -11.15
CA GLU A 3 -23.27 -8.75 -9.69
C GLU A 3 -21.86 -8.26 -9.32
N LYS A 4 -20.83 -8.69 -10.08
CA LYS A 4 -19.48 -8.16 -9.98
C LYS A 4 -19.42 -6.65 -10.21
N GLU A 5 -20.07 -6.17 -11.28
CA GLU A 5 -20.08 -4.74 -11.62
C GLU A 5 -20.82 -3.92 -10.55
N LYS A 6 -21.90 -4.45 -9.97
CA LYS A 6 -22.61 -3.79 -8.86
C LYS A 6 -21.74 -3.67 -7.61
N LEU A 7 -21.03 -4.74 -7.23
CA LEU A 7 -20.11 -4.72 -6.09
C LEU A 7 -18.98 -3.70 -6.29
N ILE A 8 -18.37 -3.69 -7.48
CA ILE A 8 -17.35 -2.70 -7.82
C ILE A 8 -17.92 -1.29 -7.72
N GLN A 9 -19.10 -1.04 -8.30
CA GLN A 9 -19.72 0.28 -8.23
C GLN A 9 -19.98 0.73 -6.80
N MET A 10 -20.48 -0.16 -5.93
CA MET A 10 -20.68 0.14 -4.51
C MET A 10 -19.38 0.57 -3.81
N LEU A 11 -18.30 -0.18 -4.04
CA LEU A 11 -16.98 0.15 -3.52
C LEU A 11 -16.48 1.48 -4.08
N GLU A 12 -16.63 1.72 -5.37
CA GLU A 12 -16.20 2.98 -5.97
C GLU A 12 -16.99 4.18 -5.45
N THR A 13 -18.25 4.02 -5.07
CA THR A 13 -19.04 5.11 -4.48
C THR A 13 -18.75 5.35 -2.99
N ASN A 14 -18.00 4.47 -2.33
CA ASN A 14 -17.63 4.64 -0.92
C ASN A 14 -16.76 5.89 -0.74
N GLU A 15 -17.09 6.70 0.27
CA GLU A 15 -16.44 7.99 0.52
C GLU A 15 -14.95 7.86 0.86
N GLU A 16 -14.56 6.83 1.61
CA GLU A 16 -13.18 6.55 1.99
C GLU A 16 -12.35 6.13 0.78
N ILE A 17 -12.89 5.29 -0.10
CA ILE A 17 -12.26 4.93 -1.38
C ILE A 17 -12.09 6.17 -2.27
N GLN A 18 -13.11 7.03 -2.34
CA GLN A 18 -13.03 8.27 -3.09
C GLN A 18 -11.99 9.23 -2.49
N ARG A 19 -11.89 9.32 -1.16
CA ARG A 19 -10.86 10.10 -0.47
C ARG A 19 -9.46 9.55 -0.74
N TYR A 20 -9.30 8.23 -0.67
CA TYR A 20 -8.05 7.54 -0.99
C TYR A 20 -7.60 7.87 -2.42
N LYS A 21 -8.47 7.70 -3.41
CA LYS A 21 -8.16 8.01 -4.83
C LYS A 21 -7.72 9.47 -5.03
N ARG A 22 -8.34 10.42 -4.33
CA ARG A 22 -7.94 11.84 -4.39
C ARG A 22 -6.55 12.08 -3.82
N ILE A 23 -6.27 11.53 -2.63
CA ILE A 23 -4.95 11.67 -1.99
C ILE A 23 -3.87 10.96 -2.82
N GLU A 24 -4.17 9.76 -3.32
CA GLU A 24 -3.30 8.99 -4.20
C GLU A 24 -2.87 9.80 -5.44
N SER A 25 -3.80 10.49 -6.11
CA SER A 25 -3.48 11.36 -7.24
C SER A 25 -2.51 12.48 -6.83
N LEU A 26 -2.79 13.16 -5.71
CA LEU A 26 -1.93 14.26 -5.22
C LEU A 26 -0.52 13.78 -4.87
N ILE A 27 -0.38 12.57 -4.31
CA ILE A 27 0.92 11.96 -4.00
C ILE A 27 1.64 11.56 -5.29
N ASN A 28 0.95 10.92 -6.23
CA ASN A 28 1.54 10.43 -7.48
C ASN A 28 1.98 11.55 -8.42
N ASP A 29 1.25 12.66 -8.45
CA ASP A 29 1.58 13.84 -9.26
C ASP A 29 2.78 14.62 -8.68
N ASN A 30 3.14 14.37 -7.42
CA ASN A 30 4.30 14.99 -6.80
C ASN A 30 5.61 14.32 -7.28
N LYS A 31 6.33 15.04 -8.15
CA LYS A 31 7.61 14.59 -8.72
C LYS A 31 8.68 14.31 -7.67
N GLU A 32 8.73 15.09 -6.59
CA GLU A 32 9.73 14.91 -5.53
C GLU A 32 9.49 13.59 -4.79
N ILE A 33 8.24 13.31 -4.42
CA ILE A 33 7.86 12.06 -3.76
C ILE A 33 8.08 10.86 -4.69
N SER A 34 7.70 10.97 -5.95
CA SER A 34 7.96 9.94 -6.96
C SER A 34 9.46 9.63 -7.09
N GLN A 35 10.31 10.66 -7.10
CA GLN A 35 11.76 10.48 -7.10
C GLN A 35 12.27 9.78 -5.84
N LYS A 36 11.82 10.18 -4.65
CA LYS A 36 12.16 9.53 -3.38
C LYS A 36 11.73 8.06 -3.37
N PHE A 37 10.55 7.71 -3.87
CA PHE A 37 10.11 6.32 -3.99
C PHE A 37 11.00 5.48 -4.91
N ASN A 38 11.42 6.04 -6.04
CA ASN A 38 12.34 5.36 -6.96
C ASN A 38 13.71 5.13 -6.31
N GLU A 39 14.19 6.13 -5.56
CA GLU A 39 15.43 6.00 -4.80
C GLU A 39 15.32 4.95 -3.68
N LEU A 40 14.24 4.98 -2.91
CA LEU A 40 13.94 4.00 -1.85
C LEU A 40 13.99 2.57 -2.39
N LYS A 41 13.33 2.31 -3.54
CA LYS A 41 13.35 0.99 -4.21
C LYS A 41 14.76 0.57 -4.62
N ARG A 42 15.57 1.51 -5.13
CA ARG A 42 16.96 1.24 -5.51
C ARG A 42 17.79 0.85 -4.29
N VAL A 43 17.70 1.61 -3.19
CA VAL A 43 18.42 1.34 -1.94
C VAL A 43 17.94 0.03 -1.32
N GLN A 44 16.64 -0.26 -1.33
CA GLN A 44 16.09 -1.52 -0.86
C GLN A 44 16.69 -2.72 -1.59
N LYS A 45 16.83 -2.65 -2.92
CA LYS A 45 17.47 -3.71 -3.71
C LYS A 45 18.94 -3.90 -3.33
N GLN A 46 19.67 -2.81 -3.12
CA GLN A 46 21.06 -2.84 -2.68
C GLN A 46 21.20 -3.45 -1.28
N LEU A 47 20.30 -3.08 -0.36
CA LEU A 47 20.22 -3.63 0.99
C LEU A 47 19.94 -5.14 0.98
N VAL A 48 18.95 -5.61 0.21
CA VAL A 48 18.64 -7.04 0.06
C VAL A 48 19.85 -7.80 -0.48
N ASN A 49 20.54 -7.25 -1.49
CA ASN A 49 21.77 -7.86 -2.01
C ASN A 49 22.88 -7.90 -0.96
N ALA A 50 23.12 -6.81 -0.23
CA ALA A 50 24.12 -6.75 0.84
C ALA A 50 23.84 -7.76 1.97
N LYS A 51 22.56 -7.94 2.34
CA LYS A 51 22.09 -8.97 3.28
C LYS A 51 22.38 -10.37 2.76
N HIS A 52 22.10 -10.64 1.47
CA HIS A 52 22.34 -11.95 0.85
C HIS A 52 23.83 -12.35 0.87
N ILE A 53 24.73 -11.41 0.59
CA ILE A 53 26.19 -11.67 0.56
C ILE A 53 26.89 -11.44 1.91
N GLY A 54 26.14 -11.11 2.98
CA GLY A 54 26.67 -10.98 4.35
C GLY A 54 27.59 -9.78 4.62
N LYS A 55 27.53 -8.71 3.81
CA LYS A 55 28.41 -7.53 3.97
C LYS A 55 27.86 -6.55 5.02
N GLN A 56 28.21 -6.76 6.29
CA GLN A 56 27.66 -6.01 7.43
C GLN A 56 27.77 -4.48 7.33
N GLU A 57 28.94 -3.93 6.96
CA GLU A 57 29.10 -2.47 6.81
C GLU A 57 28.18 -1.88 5.73
N ALA A 58 28.02 -2.59 4.61
CA ALA A 58 27.13 -2.18 3.53
C ALA A 58 25.65 -2.29 3.94
N ILE A 59 25.29 -3.31 4.72
CA ILE A 59 23.93 -3.45 5.28
C ILE A 59 23.60 -2.25 6.15
N LEU A 60 24.47 -1.87 7.09
CA LEU A 60 24.24 -0.72 7.97
C LEU A 60 24.11 0.58 7.18
N THR A 61 24.97 0.78 6.18
CA THR A 61 24.97 1.98 5.34
C THR A 61 23.67 2.08 4.52
N PHE A 62 23.27 1.01 3.83
CA PHE A 62 22.05 1.01 3.02
C PHE A 62 20.79 1.03 3.87
N GLN A 63 20.80 0.44 5.06
CA GLN A 63 19.69 0.54 6.01
C GLN A 63 19.48 1.98 6.46
N ALA A 64 20.55 2.68 6.89
CA ALA A 64 20.46 4.08 7.28
C ALA A 64 19.97 5.00 6.14
N GLN A 65 20.42 4.76 4.91
CA GLN A 65 19.92 5.47 3.73
C GLN A 65 18.44 5.18 3.46
N TYR A 66 18.04 3.90 3.57
CA TYR A 66 16.65 3.48 3.39
C TYR A 66 15.76 4.18 4.41
N ASP A 67 16.13 4.14 5.69
CA ASP A 67 15.35 4.71 6.79
C ASP A 67 15.20 6.23 6.63
N ALA A 68 16.26 6.94 6.26
CA ALA A 68 16.21 8.38 6.01
C ALA A 68 15.29 8.76 4.84
N ILE A 69 15.32 8.00 3.73
CA ILE A 69 14.43 8.24 2.59
C ILE A 69 12.98 7.89 2.97
N TYR A 70 12.80 6.81 3.71
CA TYR A 70 11.49 6.35 4.17
C TYR A 70 10.83 7.39 5.08
N GLU A 71 11.55 7.91 6.08
CA GLU A 71 11.07 8.98 6.95
C GLU A 71 10.73 10.26 6.17
N ALA A 72 11.52 10.61 5.16
CA ALA A 72 11.24 11.74 4.28
C ALA A 72 9.97 11.55 3.42
N ILE A 73 9.60 10.31 3.10
CA ILE A 73 8.34 9.99 2.40
C ILE A 73 7.17 10.02 3.39
N GLU A 74 7.31 9.40 4.56
CA GLU A 74 6.26 9.37 5.59
C GLU A 74 5.91 10.76 6.13
N SER A 75 6.88 11.65 6.24
CA SER A 75 6.68 13.04 6.68
C SER A 75 5.99 13.92 5.64
N TYR A 76 5.76 13.43 4.41
CA TYR A 76 5.03 14.18 3.39
C TYR A 76 3.58 14.43 3.83
N PRO A 77 3.05 15.66 3.66
CA PRO A 77 1.67 15.95 3.97
C PRO A 77 0.71 14.96 3.29
N LEU A 78 -0.28 14.49 4.03
CA LEU A 78 -1.27 13.49 3.59
C LEU A 78 -0.75 12.06 3.44
N MET A 79 0.55 11.77 3.61
CA MET A 79 1.06 10.39 3.52
C MET A 79 0.53 9.51 4.65
N ALA A 80 0.48 10.03 5.88
CA ALA A 80 -0.11 9.30 7.01
C ALA A 80 -1.60 8.96 6.76
N ASP A 81 -2.37 9.94 6.27
CA ASP A 81 -3.78 9.76 5.91
C ASP A 81 -3.95 8.75 4.76
N TYR A 82 -3.06 8.78 3.77
CA TYR A 82 -3.05 7.83 2.66
C TYR A 82 -2.83 6.41 3.15
N LEU A 83 -1.82 6.19 4.00
CA LEU A 83 -1.49 4.87 4.55
C LEU A 83 -2.61 4.34 5.46
N ALA A 84 -3.23 5.20 6.28
CA ALA A 84 -4.36 4.83 7.12
C ALA A 84 -5.54 4.36 6.26
N LEU A 85 -5.96 5.17 5.28
CA LEU A 85 -7.03 4.80 4.35
C LEU A 85 -6.71 3.52 3.58
N GLN A 86 -5.46 3.34 3.16
CA GLN A 86 -5.04 2.12 2.48
C GLN A 86 -5.22 0.89 3.36
N GLY A 87 -4.91 1.00 4.66
CA GLY A 87 -5.14 -0.03 5.66
C GLY A 87 -6.64 -0.34 5.80
N ASP A 88 -7.45 0.69 6.05
CA ASP A 88 -8.90 0.56 6.24
C ASP A 88 -9.58 -0.09 5.02
N ILE A 89 -9.22 0.35 3.81
CA ILE A 89 -9.73 -0.22 2.56
C ILE A 89 -9.32 -1.69 2.42
N ASN A 90 -8.09 -2.04 2.77
CA ASN A 90 -7.62 -3.43 2.71
C ASN A 90 -8.39 -4.32 3.69
N GLU A 91 -8.61 -3.87 4.92
CA GLU A 91 -9.44 -4.60 5.90
C GLU A 91 -10.87 -4.79 5.40
N MET A 92 -11.48 -3.74 4.84
CA MET A 92 -12.82 -3.82 4.25
C MET A 92 -12.87 -4.86 3.12
N VAL A 93 -11.90 -4.84 2.20
CA VAL A 93 -11.84 -5.81 1.10
C VAL A 93 -11.67 -7.23 1.63
N GLN A 94 -10.79 -7.44 2.60
CA GLN A 94 -10.61 -8.76 3.23
C GLN A 94 -11.89 -9.25 3.91
N SER A 95 -12.62 -8.38 4.60
CA SER A 95 -13.91 -8.73 5.21
C SER A 95 -14.95 -9.15 4.17
N ILE A 96 -15.01 -8.47 3.02
CA ILE A 96 -15.90 -8.85 1.91
C ILE A 96 -15.54 -10.24 1.39
N VAL A 97 -14.25 -10.53 1.22
CA VAL A 97 -13.80 -11.87 0.80
C VAL A 97 -14.26 -12.93 1.80
N SER A 98 -14.01 -12.72 3.10
CA SER A 98 -14.43 -13.66 4.14
C SER A 98 -15.94 -13.88 4.18
N ILE A 99 -16.75 -12.83 4.00
CA ILE A 99 -18.22 -12.94 3.94
C ILE A 99 -18.65 -13.82 2.75
N ILE A 100 -18.01 -13.67 1.60
CA ILE A 100 -18.30 -14.48 0.41
C ILE A 100 -17.89 -15.93 0.64
N GLU A 101 -16.69 -16.17 1.19
CA GLU A 101 -16.19 -17.51 1.51
C GLU A 101 -17.11 -18.24 2.50
N GLU A 102 -17.40 -17.62 3.66
CA GLU A 102 -18.31 -18.19 4.66
C GLU A 102 -19.73 -18.43 4.11
N GLY A 103 -20.21 -17.52 3.26
CA GLY A 103 -21.52 -17.65 2.62
C GLY A 103 -21.60 -18.88 1.72
N LEU A 104 -20.55 -19.13 0.93
CA LEU A 104 -20.46 -20.31 0.07
C LEU A 104 -20.30 -21.59 0.89
N GLU A 105 -19.43 -21.61 1.90
CA GLU A 105 -19.23 -22.80 2.75
C GLU A 105 -20.52 -23.27 3.42
N LYS A 106 -21.33 -22.34 3.96
CA LYS A 106 -22.63 -22.66 4.59
C LYS A 106 -23.65 -23.25 3.61
N GLU A 107 -23.52 -23.00 2.31
CA GLU A 107 -24.37 -23.63 1.30
C GLU A 107 -23.90 -25.05 0.94
N PHE A 108 -22.61 -25.34 1.05
CA PHE A 108 -22.06 -26.68 0.79
C PHE A 108 -22.22 -27.66 1.97
N GLU A 109 -22.45 -27.15 3.19
CA GLU A 109 -22.71 -27.98 4.38
C GLU A 109 -24.20 -28.34 4.58
N LYS A 110 -25.11 -27.85 3.72
CA LYS A 110 -26.54 -28.21 3.69
C LYS A 110 -26.84 -29.33 2.71
#